data_AF-A0A7S7QMZ0-F1
#
_entry.id   AF-A0A7S7QMZ0-F1
#
_cell.length_a   1.000
_cell.length_b   1.000
_cell.length_c   1.000
_cell.angle_alpha   90.00
_cell.angle_beta   90.00
_cell.angle_gamma   90.00
#
_symmetry.space_group_name_H-M   'P 1'
#
loop_
_entity.id
_entity.type
_entity.pdbx_description
1 polymer ?
#
loop_
_entity_poly.entity_id
_entity_poly.type
_entity_poly.pdbx_seq_one_letter_code
_entity_poly.pdbx_strand_id
1 'polypeptide(L)'
;MAVYQIPQKAAEPAAAASAEALCWICSENKADSGEHKTKRSDLLAVLGKPSQQAPFFYHYLHKANRPVGSLDAKILKSPVRICSQCNSTRTQPHDRAWETMSDRLRSRRLTVGQMIRCDSIFPHCTKREMLNVHLFFLKLTGCMLAEAKANGHEVPIALDPFSTAIMSGRPHVEVHLQFGRNDGIVGRSNLHVWKTDPGGSILGAWLYDLGTIAVSVLYMQAGRFEHRRDIWHPHSWTRRKRFQIADVMYSKRDEAELAAAEVAAAAPA
;
A
#
# COMPACT_ATOMS: atom_id res chain seq x y z
N MET A 1 -25.12 1.87 3.00
CA MET A 1 -23.64 1.74 2.92
C MET A 1 -23.03 2.40 4.14
N ALA A 2 -22.41 1.64 5.04
CA ALA A 2 -21.67 2.21 6.17
C ALA A 2 -20.18 2.24 5.80
N VAL A 3 -19.68 3.44 5.45
CA VAL A 3 -18.25 3.68 5.24
C VAL A 3 -17.64 3.93 6.61
N TYR A 4 -16.87 2.98 7.13
CA TYR A 4 -16.07 3.22 8.34
C TYR A 4 -14.81 4.00 7.94
N GLN A 5 -14.89 5.32 7.98
CA GLN A 5 -13.71 6.17 7.95
C GLN A 5 -13.03 6.11 9.31
N ILE A 6 -11.73 5.82 9.34
CA ILE A 6 -10.91 5.81 10.55
C ILE A 6 -10.50 7.27 10.84
N PRO A 7 -11.02 7.94 11.89
CA PRO A 7 -10.56 9.28 12.24
C PRO A 7 -9.23 9.18 13.00
N GLN A 8 -8.16 9.79 12.48
CA GLN A 8 -6.90 9.91 13.21
C GLN A 8 -7.03 11.02 14.27
N LYS A 9 -7.35 10.65 15.51
CA LYS A 9 -7.20 11.57 16.64
C LYS A 9 -5.72 11.92 16.79
N ALA A 10 -5.40 13.21 16.82
CA ALA A 10 -4.05 13.67 17.14
C ALA A 10 -3.72 13.23 18.57
N ALA A 11 -2.76 12.31 18.73
CA ALA A 11 -2.30 11.87 20.03
C ALA A 11 -1.34 12.91 20.63
N GLU A 12 -1.76 13.55 21.73
CA GLU A 12 -0.84 14.12 22.71
C GLU A 12 -0.15 12.97 23.47
N PRO A 13 1.15 13.09 23.83
CA PRO A 13 1.86 12.01 24.48
C PRO A 13 1.57 12.04 25.99
N ALA A 14 0.72 11.14 26.46
CA ALA A 14 0.69 10.79 27.88
C ALA A 14 1.78 9.75 28.16
N ALA A 15 2.72 10.11 29.01
CA ALA A 15 3.80 9.26 29.50
C ALA A 15 3.26 8.23 30.50
N ALA A 16 3.34 6.96 30.13
CA ALA A 16 3.45 5.84 31.05
C ALA A 16 4.54 4.92 30.50
N ALA A 17 5.49 4.50 31.32
CA ALA A 17 6.55 3.57 30.94
C ALA A 17 5.92 2.19 30.68
N SER A 18 5.41 2.02 29.45
CA SER A 18 4.81 0.78 28.97
C SER A 18 5.91 -0.26 28.75
N ALA A 19 5.60 -1.53 29.03
CA ALA A 19 6.39 -2.66 28.57
C ALA A 19 6.85 -2.41 27.11
N GLU A 20 8.14 -2.61 26.85
CA GLU A 20 8.70 -2.26 25.54
C GLU A 20 7.94 -3.01 24.44
N ALA A 21 7.30 -2.26 23.54
CA ALA A 21 6.49 -2.86 22.50
C ALA A 21 7.34 -3.80 21.63
N LEU A 22 6.88 -5.03 21.46
CA LEU A 22 7.52 -6.01 20.59
C LEU A 22 7.21 -5.69 19.12
N CYS A 23 8.13 -6.08 18.23
CA CYS A 23 7.97 -5.98 16.80
C CYS A 23 6.80 -6.85 16.32
N TRP A 24 5.80 -6.27 15.65
CA TRP A 24 4.66 -7.03 15.16
C TRP A 24 5.01 -8.07 14.07
N ILE A 25 6.15 -7.93 13.39
CA ILE A 25 6.58 -8.89 12.36
C ILE A 25 7.08 -10.19 12.98
N CYS A 26 8.00 -10.12 13.96
CA CYS A 26 8.60 -11.32 14.54
C CYS A 26 8.08 -11.69 15.93
N SER A 27 7.41 -10.76 16.62
CA SER A 27 6.93 -10.92 18.00
C SER A 27 8.00 -11.31 19.03
N GLU A 28 9.27 -11.14 18.69
CA GLU A 28 10.42 -11.56 19.51
C GLU A 28 11.26 -10.38 19.99
N ASN A 29 11.55 -9.44 19.09
CA ASN A 29 12.50 -8.35 19.33
C ASN A 29 11.79 -7.03 19.63
N LYS A 30 12.45 -6.12 20.35
CA LYS A 30 11.97 -4.76 20.60
C LYS A 30 11.69 -3.99 19.31
N ALA A 31 10.57 -3.28 19.26
CA ALA A 31 10.21 -2.39 18.16
C ALA A 31 10.98 -1.05 18.23
N ASP A 32 12.25 -1.06 17.81
CA ASP A 32 13.19 0.06 17.94
C ASP A 32 13.39 0.90 16.67
N SER A 33 12.87 0.44 15.52
CA SER A 33 13.07 1.05 14.21
C SER A 33 11.78 1.63 13.62
N GLY A 34 11.85 2.89 13.16
CA GLY A 34 10.71 3.56 12.54
C GLY A 34 10.63 3.30 11.04
N GLU A 35 9.54 2.68 10.59
CA GLU A 35 9.27 2.43 9.18
C GLU A 35 8.73 3.68 8.48
N HIS A 36 9.12 3.92 7.23
CA HIS A 36 8.55 5.02 6.44
C HIS A 36 7.15 4.68 5.93
N LYS A 37 6.25 5.67 5.91
CA LYS A 37 4.90 5.53 5.33
C LYS A 37 4.98 5.28 3.83
N THR A 38 5.75 6.12 3.15
CA THR A 38 6.17 5.99 1.75
C THR A 38 7.67 5.80 1.72
N LYS A 39 8.17 4.81 0.98
CA LYS A 39 9.59 4.44 0.99
C LYS A 39 10.48 5.67 0.77
N ARG A 40 11.54 5.81 1.57
CA ARG A 40 12.43 6.99 1.51
C ARG A 40 13.04 7.21 0.12
N SER A 41 13.52 6.15 -0.53
CA SER A 41 14.15 6.27 -1.84
C SER A 41 13.15 6.61 -2.93
N ASP A 42 11.90 6.18 -2.81
CA ASP A 42 10.80 6.61 -3.68
C ASP A 42 10.54 8.11 -3.54
N LEU A 43 10.47 8.63 -2.31
CA LEU A 43 10.34 10.06 -2.05
C LEU A 43 11.51 10.85 -2.63
N LEU A 44 12.75 10.36 -2.44
CA LEU A 44 13.95 10.97 -3.02
C LEU A 44 13.91 10.99 -4.55
N ALA A 45 13.43 9.91 -5.18
CA ALA A 45 13.38 9.79 -6.62
C ALA A 45 12.35 10.72 -7.27
N VAL A 46 11.28 11.08 -6.56
CA VAL A 46 10.23 11.98 -7.07
C VAL A 46 10.45 13.44 -6.64
N LEU A 47 10.79 13.67 -5.37
CA LEU A 47 10.88 15.00 -4.77
C LEU A 47 12.30 15.58 -4.81
N GLY A 48 13.31 14.78 -5.17
CA GLY A 48 14.71 15.18 -5.08
C GLY A 48 15.17 15.35 -3.64
N LYS A 49 16.04 16.32 -3.39
CA LYS A 49 16.66 16.60 -2.08
C LYS A 49 16.01 17.85 -1.45
N PRO A 50 14.86 17.72 -0.75
CA PRO A 50 14.23 18.86 -0.11
C PRO A 50 15.13 19.42 1.00
N SER A 51 14.99 20.71 1.27
CA SER A 51 15.68 21.42 2.34
C SER A 51 14.72 22.35 3.08
N GLN A 52 15.18 23.04 4.13
CA GLN A 52 14.35 24.04 4.81
C GLN A 52 14.07 25.26 3.91
N GLN A 53 15.00 25.57 2.99
CA GLN A 53 14.87 26.66 2.02
C GLN A 53 14.01 26.27 0.81
N ALA A 54 13.95 24.98 0.48
CA ALA A 54 13.13 24.41 -0.59
C ALA A 54 12.39 23.16 -0.09
N PRO A 55 11.35 23.34 0.75
CA PRO A 55 10.58 22.21 1.28
C PRO A 55 9.62 21.67 0.23
N PHE A 56 9.18 20.43 0.40
CA PHE A 56 7.96 19.94 -0.25
C PHE A 56 6.77 20.10 0.71
N PHE A 57 5.56 20.03 0.16
CA PHE A 57 4.33 20.17 0.92
C PHE A 57 3.68 18.82 1.16
N TYR A 58 3.50 18.48 2.43
CA TYR A 58 2.85 17.26 2.88
C TYR A 58 1.38 17.53 3.22
N HIS A 59 0.49 16.68 2.72
CA HIS A 59 -0.95 16.75 2.94
C HIS A 59 -1.42 15.50 3.69
N TYR A 60 -2.27 15.70 4.70
CA TYR A 60 -2.98 14.62 5.38
C TYR A 60 -4.38 15.10 5.77
N LEU A 61 -5.23 14.17 6.22
CA LEU A 61 -6.67 14.38 6.41
C LEU A 61 -7.04 15.66 7.18
N HIS A 62 -6.25 16.03 8.19
CA HIS A 62 -6.55 17.17 9.07
C HIS A 62 -5.75 18.44 8.76
N LYS A 63 -4.76 18.37 7.85
CA LYS A 63 -3.94 19.54 7.50
C LYS A 63 -3.31 19.37 6.12
N ALA A 64 -3.57 20.35 5.26
CA ALA A 64 -2.93 20.49 3.97
C ALA A 64 -1.65 21.34 4.07
N ASN A 65 -0.80 21.25 3.04
CA ASN A 65 0.31 22.17 2.82
C ASN A 65 1.29 22.31 3.99
N ARG A 66 1.59 21.24 4.72
CA ARG A 66 2.63 21.29 5.77
C ARG A 66 4.01 21.24 5.11
N PRO A 67 4.87 22.27 5.26
CA PRO A 67 6.21 22.23 4.70
C PRO A 67 7.06 21.16 5.40
N VAL A 68 7.79 20.38 4.62
CA VAL A 68 8.72 19.35 5.09
C VAL A 68 10.04 19.50 4.34
N GLY A 69 11.08 19.88 5.06
CA GLY A 69 12.42 20.10 4.49
C GLY A 69 13.39 18.93 4.66
N SER A 70 12.91 17.74 5.00
CA SER A 70 13.74 16.53 5.14
C SER A 70 12.93 15.26 4.89
N LEU A 71 13.50 14.34 4.11
CA LEU A 71 12.93 13.02 3.86
C LEU A 71 12.98 12.10 5.09
N ASP A 72 13.72 12.48 6.13
CA ASP A 72 13.86 11.74 7.39
C ASP A 72 12.90 12.25 8.48
N ALA A 73 12.04 13.22 8.15
CA ALA A 73 11.10 13.83 9.08
C ALA A 73 10.16 12.79 9.71
N LYS A 74 9.94 12.89 11.03
CA LYS A 74 9.09 11.96 11.80
C LYS A 74 7.67 11.80 11.23
N ILE A 75 7.12 12.86 10.63
CA ILE A 75 5.77 12.82 10.02
C ILE A 75 5.64 11.82 8.87
N LEU A 76 6.76 11.52 8.19
CA LEU A 76 6.84 10.56 7.09
C LEU A 76 7.02 9.12 7.58
N LYS A 77 7.17 8.90 8.90
CA LYS A 77 7.33 7.59 9.51
C LYS A 77 6.04 7.12 10.15
N SER A 78 5.81 5.81 10.12
CA SER A 78 4.80 5.13 10.89
C SER A 78 5.05 5.38 12.39
N PRO A 79 4.01 5.73 13.18
CA PRO A 79 4.17 5.83 14.63
C PRO A 79 4.45 4.46 15.27
N VAL A 80 3.90 3.39 14.67
CA VAL A 80 4.24 2.01 15.05
C VAL A 80 5.60 1.64 14.50
N ARG A 81 6.45 1.14 15.38
CA ARG A 81 7.81 0.68 15.09
C ARG A 81 7.84 -0.83 14.86
N ILE A 82 8.91 -1.27 14.20
CA ILE A 82 9.30 -2.68 14.06
C ILE A 82 10.75 -2.82 14.53
N CYS A 83 11.25 -4.03 14.77
CA CYS A 83 12.65 -4.19 15.14
C CYS A 83 13.58 -3.90 13.97
N SER A 84 14.78 -3.40 14.27
CA SER A 84 15.85 -3.13 13.33
C SER A 84 16.18 -4.34 12.46
N GLN A 85 16.25 -5.55 13.04
CA GLN A 85 16.49 -6.79 12.29
C GLN A 85 15.40 -7.12 11.27
N CYS A 86 14.13 -6.85 11.58
CA CYS A 86 13.04 -7.02 10.62
C CYS A 86 13.08 -5.92 9.55
N ASN A 87 13.32 -4.67 9.97
CA ASN A 87 13.32 -3.52 9.06
C ASN A 87 14.49 -3.54 8.07
N SER A 88 15.66 -4.03 8.49
CA SER A 88 16.83 -4.17 7.63
C SER A 88 16.90 -5.58 7.05
N THR A 89 17.48 -6.54 7.77
CA THR A 89 17.85 -7.86 7.23
C THR A 89 16.67 -8.64 6.65
N ARG A 90 15.53 -8.70 7.35
CA ARG A 90 14.38 -9.52 6.93
C ARG A 90 13.69 -8.95 5.68
N THR A 91 13.40 -7.66 5.68
CA THR A 91 12.55 -7.03 4.66
C THR A 91 13.32 -6.27 3.57
N GLN A 92 14.64 -6.10 3.71
CA GLN A 92 15.48 -5.47 2.67
C GLN A 92 15.36 -6.11 1.28
N PRO A 93 15.26 -7.44 1.10
CA PRO A 93 15.01 -8.02 -0.22
C PRO A 93 13.69 -7.54 -0.84
N HIS A 94 12.67 -7.29 -0.01
CA HIS A 94 11.37 -6.77 -0.44
C HIS A 94 11.47 -5.31 -0.88
N ASP A 95 12.14 -4.49 -0.07
CA ASP A 95 12.40 -3.09 -0.38
C ASP A 95 13.18 -2.92 -1.69
N ARG A 96 14.21 -3.75 -1.92
CA ARG A 96 15.02 -3.74 -3.14
C ARG A 96 14.25 -4.19 -4.39
N ALA A 97 13.40 -5.21 -4.24
CA ALA A 97 12.56 -5.67 -5.35
C ALA A 97 11.57 -4.58 -5.77
N TRP A 98 10.90 -3.92 -4.82
CA TRP A 98 10.04 -2.78 -5.11
C TRP A 98 10.80 -1.63 -5.76
N GLU A 99 12.00 -1.27 -5.27
CA GLU A 99 12.85 -0.24 -5.89
C GLU A 99 13.11 -0.50 -7.36
N THR A 100 13.56 -1.73 -7.65
CA THR A 100 13.89 -2.14 -9.00
C THR A 100 12.66 -2.06 -9.90
N MET A 101 11.50 -2.50 -9.40
CA MET A 101 10.25 -2.41 -10.14
C MET A 101 9.81 -0.97 -10.36
N SER A 102 9.84 -0.14 -9.32
CA SER A 102 9.36 1.25 -9.39
C SER A 102 10.24 2.09 -10.31
N ASP A 103 11.57 1.92 -10.27
CA ASP A 103 12.52 2.55 -11.20
C ASP A 103 12.24 2.16 -12.67
N ARG A 104 12.05 0.86 -12.92
CA ARG A 104 11.79 0.33 -14.27
C ARG A 104 10.43 0.73 -14.83
N LEU A 105 9.44 0.96 -13.96
CA LEU A 105 8.13 1.41 -14.38
C LEU A 105 8.07 2.93 -14.58
N ARG A 106 8.74 3.73 -13.72
CA ARG A 106 8.78 5.20 -13.88
C ARG A 106 9.51 5.62 -15.15
N SER A 107 10.49 4.84 -15.59
CA SER A 107 11.21 5.05 -16.86
C SER A 107 10.38 4.67 -18.11
N ARG A 108 9.13 4.23 -17.96
CA ARG A 108 8.25 3.85 -19.08
C ARG A 108 7.05 4.80 -19.16
N ARG A 109 6.55 4.99 -20.38
CA ARG A 109 5.22 5.57 -20.61
C ARG A 109 4.16 4.50 -20.40
N LEU A 110 3.55 4.47 -19.21
CA LEU A 110 2.50 3.52 -18.87
C LEU A 110 1.18 3.91 -19.53
N THR A 111 0.51 2.95 -20.17
CA THR A 111 -0.81 3.15 -20.80
C THR A 111 -1.83 2.24 -20.13
N VAL A 112 -3.02 2.75 -19.81
CA VAL A 112 -4.11 1.93 -19.26
C VAL A 112 -4.46 0.80 -20.24
N GLY A 113 -4.68 -0.40 -19.70
CA GLY A 113 -4.91 -1.62 -20.47
C GLY A 113 -3.63 -2.32 -20.94
N GLN A 114 -2.45 -1.68 -20.86
CA GLN A 114 -1.18 -2.26 -21.27
C GLN A 114 -0.82 -3.49 -20.42
N MET A 115 -0.46 -4.59 -21.07
CA MET A 115 0.09 -5.76 -20.41
C MET A 115 1.60 -5.63 -20.24
N ILE A 116 2.09 -5.70 -18.99
CA ILE A 116 3.51 -5.71 -18.68
C ILE A 116 3.92 -7.10 -18.23
N ARG A 117 4.94 -7.66 -18.89
CA ARG A 117 5.56 -8.91 -18.45
C ARG A 117 6.53 -8.62 -17.31
N CYS A 118 6.39 -9.35 -16.20
CA CYS A 118 7.24 -9.21 -15.02
C CYS A 118 8.70 -9.56 -15.32
N ASP A 119 8.97 -10.45 -16.29
CA ASP A 119 10.34 -10.80 -16.70
C ASP A 119 11.07 -9.67 -17.44
N SER A 120 10.33 -8.73 -18.04
CA SER A 120 10.91 -7.48 -18.58
C SER A 120 11.38 -6.51 -17.49
N ILE A 121 11.01 -6.77 -16.22
CA ILE A 121 11.42 -5.99 -15.04
C ILE A 121 12.48 -6.79 -14.27
N PHE A 122 12.24 -8.09 -14.10
CA PHE A 122 13.07 -9.02 -13.33
C PHE A 122 13.49 -10.22 -14.19
N PRO A 123 14.53 -10.07 -15.03
CA PRO A 123 15.08 -11.18 -15.81
C PRO A 123 15.58 -12.31 -14.89
N HIS A 124 15.33 -13.56 -15.26
CA HIS A 124 15.81 -14.79 -14.59
C HIS A 124 15.31 -15.09 -13.16
N CYS A 125 14.86 -14.09 -12.39
CA CYS A 125 14.39 -14.25 -11.00
C CYS A 125 12.93 -13.78 -10.77
N THR A 126 12.14 -13.66 -11.85
CA THR A 126 10.81 -13.04 -11.84
C THR A 126 9.88 -13.49 -10.72
N LYS A 127 9.77 -14.81 -10.48
CA LYS A 127 8.88 -15.36 -9.44
C LYS A 127 9.28 -14.88 -8.05
N ARG A 128 10.57 -14.89 -7.75
CA ARG A 128 11.12 -14.48 -6.45
C ARG A 128 10.96 -12.99 -6.24
N GLU A 129 11.31 -12.17 -7.24
CA GLU A 129 11.25 -10.72 -7.08
C GLU A 129 9.82 -10.19 -7.05
N MET A 130 8.89 -10.77 -7.83
CA MET A 130 7.48 -10.40 -7.71
C MET A 130 6.88 -10.83 -6.36
N LEU A 131 7.33 -11.95 -5.77
CA LEU A 131 6.97 -12.30 -4.39
C LEU A 131 7.54 -11.29 -3.40
N ASN A 132 8.79 -10.84 -3.57
CA ASN A 132 9.37 -9.78 -2.76
C ASN A 132 8.59 -8.45 -2.88
N VAL A 133 8.11 -8.08 -4.08
CA VAL A 133 7.21 -6.94 -4.28
C VAL A 133 5.91 -7.13 -3.49
N HIS A 134 5.33 -8.33 -3.51
CA HIS A 134 4.16 -8.64 -2.68
C HIS A 134 4.42 -8.42 -1.20
N LEU A 135 5.51 -8.98 -0.68
CA LEU A 135 5.90 -8.89 0.73
C LEU A 135 6.23 -7.45 1.16
N PHE A 136 6.72 -6.60 0.24
CA PHE A 136 6.90 -5.16 0.50
C PHE A 136 5.57 -4.49 0.84
N PHE A 137 4.51 -4.73 0.06
CA PHE A 137 3.19 -4.17 0.35
C PHE A 137 2.53 -4.80 1.59
N LEU A 138 2.86 -6.05 1.94
CA LEU A 138 2.43 -6.64 3.22
C LEU A 138 3.05 -5.93 4.42
N LYS A 139 4.34 -5.58 4.36
CA LYS A 139 5.02 -4.81 5.42
C LYS A 139 4.29 -3.49 5.68
N LEU A 140 4.01 -2.73 4.60
CA LEU A 140 3.31 -1.46 4.71
C LEU A 140 1.87 -1.61 5.22
N THR A 141 1.14 -2.62 4.72
CA THR A 141 -0.24 -2.90 5.17
C THR A 141 -0.27 -3.32 6.64
N GLY A 142 0.64 -4.20 7.07
CA GLY A 142 0.75 -4.61 8.47
C GLY A 142 1.09 -3.45 9.41
N CYS A 143 1.95 -2.52 8.99
CA CYS A 143 2.18 -1.27 9.72
C CYS A 143 0.90 -0.43 9.86
N MET A 144 0.05 -0.34 8.82
CA MET A 144 -1.24 0.38 8.91
C MET A 144 -2.21 -0.29 9.88
N LEU A 145 -2.30 -1.62 9.85
CA LEU A 145 -3.16 -2.40 10.75
C LEU A 145 -2.69 -2.27 12.20
N ALA A 146 -1.38 -2.36 12.44
CA ALA A 146 -0.79 -2.17 13.76
C ALA A 146 -1.01 -0.74 14.26
N GLU A 147 -0.89 0.27 13.39
CA GLU A 147 -1.17 1.68 13.70
C GLU A 147 -2.64 1.89 14.07
N ALA A 148 -3.58 1.30 13.32
CA ALA A 148 -4.99 1.36 13.64
C ALA A 148 -5.29 0.75 15.02
N LYS A 149 -4.75 -0.46 15.30
CA LYS A 149 -4.89 -1.12 16.59
C LYS A 149 -4.31 -0.30 17.75
N ALA A 150 -3.12 0.27 17.58
CA ALA A 150 -2.47 1.11 18.59
C ALA A 150 -3.26 2.39 18.90
N ASN A 151 -4.00 2.91 17.92
CA ASN A 151 -4.89 4.06 18.07
C ASN A 151 -6.30 3.68 18.58
N GLY A 152 -6.52 2.43 18.98
CA GLY A 152 -7.80 1.96 19.51
C GLY A 152 -8.88 1.72 18.44
N HIS A 153 -8.50 1.62 17.17
CA HIS A 153 -9.42 1.27 16.10
C HIS A 153 -9.43 -0.24 15.86
N GLU A 154 -10.62 -0.83 15.87
CA GLU A 154 -10.81 -2.22 15.48
C GLU A 154 -10.93 -2.32 13.96
N VAL A 155 -9.96 -2.98 13.33
CA VAL A 155 -10.00 -3.30 11.90
C VAL A 155 -10.24 -4.80 11.78
N PRO A 156 -11.28 -5.25 11.04
CA PRO A 156 -11.63 -6.67 10.90
C PRO A 156 -10.69 -7.42 9.95
N ILE A 157 -9.39 -7.17 10.04
CA ILE A 157 -8.32 -7.80 9.28
C ILE A 157 -7.24 -8.20 10.29
N ALA A 158 -7.01 -9.50 10.45
CA ALA A 158 -6.04 -10.01 11.41
C ALA A 158 -4.61 -9.66 10.98
N LEU A 159 -3.76 -9.27 11.93
CA LEU A 159 -2.37 -8.90 11.67
C LEU A 159 -1.44 -10.12 11.56
N ASP A 160 -1.72 -11.19 12.31
CA ASP A 160 -0.86 -12.39 12.40
C ASP A 160 -0.60 -13.09 11.04
N PRO A 161 -1.57 -13.17 10.12
CA PRO A 161 -1.31 -13.68 8.78
C PRO A 161 -0.27 -12.87 7.98
N PHE A 162 -0.17 -11.55 8.19
CA PHE A 162 0.85 -10.70 7.55
C PHE A 162 2.24 -10.99 8.13
N SER A 163 2.34 -11.09 9.45
CA SER A 163 3.57 -11.52 10.14
C SER A 163 4.02 -12.89 9.62
N THR A 164 3.12 -13.86 9.59
CA THR A 164 3.40 -15.23 9.11
C THR A 164 3.90 -15.24 7.67
N ALA A 165 3.26 -14.47 6.78
CA ALA A 165 3.67 -14.34 5.38
C ALA A 165 5.11 -13.80 5.23
N ILE A 166 5.44 -12.72 5.96
CA ILE A 166 6.78 -12.12 5.94
C ILE A 166 7.82 -13.07 6.55
N MET A 167 7.53 -13.67 7.70
CA MET A 167 8.46 -14.56 8.41
C MET A 167 8.74 -15.85 7.63
N SER A 168 7.74 -16.40 6.95
CA SER A 168 7.88 -17.61 6.12
C SER A 168 8.33 -17.35 4.69
N GLY A 169 8.36 -16.08 4.25
CA GLY A 169 8.62 -15.72 2.85
C GLY A 169 7.57 -16.27 1.89
N ARG A 170 6.31 -16.42 2.34
CA ARG A 170 5.18 -16.92 1.54
C ARG A 170 4.17 -15.81 1.27
N PRO A 171 3.44 -15.85 0.14
CA PRO A 171 2.46 -14.83 -0.15
C PRO A 171 1.24 -14.92 0.78
N HIS A 172 0.74 -13.77 1.21
CA HIS A 172 -0.56 -13.66 1.87
C HIS A 172 -1.69 -13.92 0.87
N VAL A 173 -2.52 -14.93 1.11
CA VAL A 173 -3.50 -15.43 0.13
C VAL A 173 -4.65 -14.45 -0.17
N GLU A 174 -4.95 -13.55 0.76
CA GLU A 174 -6.04 -12.57 0.65
C GLU A 174 -5.57 -11.20 0.15
N VAL A 175 -4.27 -10.94 0.08
CA VAL A 175 -3.77 -9.65 -0.39
C VAL A 175 -3.46 -9.75 -1.87
N HIS A 176 -3.88 -8.77 -2.65
CA HIS A 176 -3.66 -8.70 -4.08
C HIS A 176 -3.19 -7.30 -4.46
N LEU A 177 -2.49 -7.20 -5.59
CA LEU A 177 -1.97 -5.93 -6.10
C LEU A 177 -2.61 -5.63 -7.45
N GLN A 178 -2.98 -4.38 -7.66
CA GLN A 178 -3.37 -3.85 -8.96
C GLN A 178 -2.41 -2.70 -9.27
N PHE A 179 -1.68 -2.82 -10.37
CA PHE A 179 -0.74 -1.79 -10.80
C PHE A 179 -1.45 -0.87 -11.79
N GLY A 180 -1.30 0.44 -11.61
CA GLY A 180 -1.95 1.43 -12.43
C GLY A 180 -1.04 2.60 -12.76
N ARG A 181 -1.58 3.48 -13.60
CA ARG A 181 -1.00 4.79 -13.88
C ARG A 181 -1.52 5.80 -12.87
N ASN A 182 -0.66 6.72 -12.46
CA ASN A 182 -1.04 7.93 -11.73
C ASN A 182 -0.49 9.18 -12.44
N ASP A 183 -1.02 10.35 -12.10
CA ASP A 183 -0.66 11.63 -12.71
C ASP A 183 -0.01 12.58 -11.68
N GLY A 184 1.07 12.14 -11.02
CA GLY A 184 2.05 13.05 -10.42
C GLY A 184 2.02 13.24 -8.90
N ILE A 185 1.26 12.43 -8.15
CA ILE A 185 1.26 12.46 -6.68
C ILE A 185 2.25 11.42 -6.15
N VAL A 186 2.87 11.69 -5.00
CA VAL A 186 3.66 10.71 -4.24
C VAL A 186 3.13 10.62 -2.82
N GLY A 187 2.87 9.39 -2.35
CA GLY A 187 2.29 9.18 -1.03
C GLY A 187 1.58 7.85 -0.90
N ARG A 188 0.64 7.80 0.03
CA ARG A 188 -0.29 6.68 0.17
C ARG A 188 -1.62 7.17 0.74
N SER A 189 -2.71 6.49 0.41
CA SER A 189 -4.00 6.71 1.06
C SER A 189 -4.07 6.06 2.44
N ASN A 190 -5.15 6.33 3.17
CA ASN A 190 -5.54 5.51 4.31
C ASN A 190 -6.02 4.12 3.85
N LEU A 191 -5.99 3.15 4.77
CA LEU A 191 -6.67 1.88 4.60
C LEU A 191 -8.17 2.06 4.80
N HIS A 192 -8.93 1.81 3.74
CA HIS A 192 -10.38 1.76 3.77
C HIS A 192 -10.82 0.32 3.90
N VAL A 193 -11.76 0.01 4.80
CA VAL A 193 -12.28 -1.34 5.02
C VAL A 193 -13.80 -1.30 4.99
N TRP A 194 -14.40 -2.25 4.29
CA TRP A 194 -15.84 -2.38 4.16
C TRP A 194 -16.28 -3.84 4.16
N LYS A 195 -17.54 -4.07 4.51
CA LYS A 195 -18.22 -5.36 4.41
C LYS A 195 -19.03 -5.38 3.12
N THR A 196 -18.90 -6.45 2.35
CA THR A 196 -19.72 -6.69 1.15
C THR A 196 -21.12 -7.15 1.53
N ASP A 197 -22.08 -6.83 0.68
CA ASP A 197 -23.47 -7.27 0.76
C ASP A 197 -23.87 -7.85 -0.62
N PRO A 198 -24.45 -9.07 -0.72
CA PRO A 198 -24.69 -10.05 0.36
C PRO A 198 -23.46 -10.87 0.75
N GLY A 199 -23.38 -11.28 2.02
CA GLY A 199 -22.41 -12.26 2.50
C GLY A 199 -21.34 -11.75 3.47
N GLY A 200 -21.29 -10.44 3.75
CA GLY A 200 -20.51 -9.88 4.86
C GLY A 200 -19.00 -10.01 4.75
N SER A 201 -18.47 -10.30 3.56
CA SER A 201 -17.03 -10.52 3.37
C SER A 201 -16.25 -9.24 3.52
N ILE A 202 -15.09 -9.31 4.17
CA ILE A 202 -14.24 -8.16 4.41
C ILE A 202 -13.42 -7.83 3.17
N LEU A 203 -13.54 -6.58 2.72
CA LEU A 203 -12.69 -5.97 1.70
C LEU A 203 -11.94 -4.80 2.33
N GLY A 204 -10.66 -4.70 2.00
CA GLY A 204 -9.83 -3.56 2.37
C GLY A 204 -9.05 -3.06 1.16
N ALA A 205 -8.87 -1.75 1.03
CA ALA A 205 -8.04 -1.18 -0.01
C ALA A 205 -7.29 0.06 0.44
N TRP A 206 -6.11 0.25 -0.11
CA TRP A 206 -5.36 1.49 -0.05
C TRP A 206 -4.52 1.68 -1.32
N LEU A 207 -4.08 2.91 -1.56
CA LEU A 207 -3.28 3.32 -2.72
C LEU A 207 -1.87 3.69 -2.29
N TYR A 208 -0.88 3.23 -3.04
CA TYR A 208 0.50 3.70 -2.99
C TYR A 208 0.80 4.47 -4.27
N ASP A 209 1.05 5.77 -4.15
CA ASP A 209 1.24 6.68 -5.28
C ASP A 209 2.71 7.04 -5.43
N LEU A 210 3.22 6.97 -6.65
CA LEU A 210 4.61 7.24 -6.97
C LEU A 210 4.77 7.87 -8.36
N GLY A 211 4.49 9.17 -8.46
CA GLY A 211 4.63 9.93 -9.68
C GLY A 211 3.70 9.40 -10.77
N THR A 212 4.25 8.67 -11.73
CA THR A 212 3.49 8.08 -12.86
C THR A 212 2.89 6.70 -12.56
N ILE A 213 3.20 6.12 -11.40
CA ILE A 213 2.75 4.80 -10.98
C ILE A 213 1.78 4.95 -9.81
N ALA A 214 0.76 4.10 -9.78
CA ALA A 214 0.02 3.81 -8.57
C ALA A 214 -0.14 2.31 -8.37
N VAL A 215 -0.23 1.88 -7.12
CA VAL A 215 -0.52 0.50 -6.74
C VAL A 215 -1.70 0.50 -5.79
N SER A 216 -2.80 -0.14 -6.20
CA SER A 216 -3.88 -0.46 -5.29
C SER A 216 -3.58 -1.79 -4.62
N VAL A 217 -3.51 -1.76 -3.29
CA VAL A 217 -3.30 -2.94 -2.45
C VAL A 217 -4.65 -3.34 -1.89
N LEU A 218 -5.10 -4.54 -2.24
CA LEU A 218 -6.43 -5.04 -1.98
C LEU A 218 -6.36 -6.22 -1.02
N TYR A 219 -6.98 -6.10 0.16
CA TYR A 219 -7.28 -7.23 1.02
C TYR A 219 -8.67 -7.76 0.68
N MET A 220 -8.78 -9.05 0.41
CA MET A 220 -10.02 -9.70 0.01
C MET A 220 -10.16 -11.04 0.70
N GLN A 221 -11.12 -11.14 1.63
CA GLN A 221 -11.34 -12.37 2.39
C GLN A 221 -11.51 -13.59 1.48
N ALA A 222 -10.82 -14.69 1.81
CA ALA A 222 -10.71 -15.87 0.95
C ALA A 222 -12.06 -16.48 0.55
N GLY A 223 -12.13 -17.02 -0.67
CA GLY A 223 -13.30 -17.75 -1.17
C GLY A 223 -14.44 -16.87 -1.72
N ARG A 224 -14.25 -15.55 -1.82
CA ARG A 224 -15.32 -14.59 -2.14
C ARG A 224 -14.98 -13.61 -3.27
N PHE A 225 -13.94 -13.89 -4.05
CA PHE A 225 -13.48 -12.99 -5.11
C PHE A 225 -13.42 -13.63 -6.50
N GLU A 226 -13.99 -12.93 -7.49
CA GLU A 226 -13.98 -13.31 -8.90
C GLU A 226 -12.68 -12.90 -9.61
N HIS A 227 -12.22 -13.69 -10.58
CA HIS A 227 -10.93 -13.49 -11.25
C HIS A 227 -10.87 -12.24 -12.17
N ARG A 228 -10.66 -11.04 -11.60
CA ARG A 228 -10.50 -9.77 -12.35
C ARG A 228 -9.14 -9.60 -13.04
N ARG A 229 -9.11 -9.29 -14.35
CA ARG A 229 -7.90 -9.25 -15.24
C ARG A 229 -6.74 -8.38 -14.78
N ASP A 230 -7.07 -7.29 -14.13
CA ASP A 230 -6.19 -6.25 -13.67
C ASP A 230 -5.58 -6.51 -12.28
N ILE A 231 -6.06 -7.54 -11.57
CA ILE A 231 -5.56 -7.91 -10.25
C ILE A 231 -4.52 -9.02 -10.37
N TRP A 232 -3.42 -8.82 -9.64
CA TRP A 232 -2.24 -9.66 -9.62
C TRP A 232 -2.02 -10.26 -8.22
N HIS A 233 -1.66 -11.54 -8.18
CA HIS A 233 -1.23 -12.24 -6.98
C HIS A 233 -0.13 -13.26 -7.34
N PRO A 234 0.84 -13.56 -6.45
CA PRO A 234 1.91 -14.54 -6.73
C PRO A 234 1.41 -15.94 -7.15
N HIS A 235 0.23 -16.35 -6.67
CA HIS A 235 -0.39 -17.62 -7.05
C HIS A 235 -1.33 -17.54 -8.25
N SER A 236 -1.52 -16.37 -8.88
CA SER A 236 -2.39 -16.27 -10.06
C SER A 236 -1.84 -17.11 -11.21
N TRP A 237 -2.56 -18.16 -11.59
CA TRP A 237 -2.07 -19.16 -12.54
C TRP A 237 -1.71 -18.54 -13.91
N THR A 238 -2.57 -17.69 -14.45
CA THR A 238 -2.40 -17.01 -15.75
C THR A 238 -1.66 -15.67 -15.68
N ARG A 239 -1.40 -15.15 -14.47
CA ARG A 239 -0.93 -13.77 -14.26
C ARG A 239 0.28 -13.62 -13.35
N ARG A 240 0.79 -14.69 -12.74
CA ARG A 240 2.04 -14.64 -11.95
C ARG A 240 3.24 -14.06 -12.71
N LYS A 241 3.20 -14.03 -14.05
CA LYS A 241 4.27 -13.51 -14.93
C LYS A 241 3.95 -12.18 -15.62
N ARG A 242 2.75 -11.62 -15.45
CA ARG A 242 2.33 -10.38 -16.11
C ARG A 242 1.17 -9.70 -15.38
N PHE A 243 1.12 -8.38 -15.42
CA PHE A 243 0.00 -7.60 -14.91
C PHE A 243 -0.47 -6.60 -15.97
N GLN A 244 -1.73 -6.16 -15.84
CA GLN A 244 -2.30 -5.12 -16.68
C GLN A 244 -2.21 -3.79 -15.94
N ILE A 245 -1.86 -2.70 -16.64
CA ILE A 245 -1.96 -1.35 -16.10
C ILE A 245 -3.44 -0.98 -16.02
N ALA A 246 -3.95 -0.83 -14.81
CA ALA A 246 -5.29 -0.37 -14.54
C ALA A 246 -5.38 1.16 -14.53
N ASP A 247 -6.59 1.67 -14.71
CA ASP A 247 -6.95 2.99 -14.21
C ASP A 247 -7.33 2.84 -12.73
N VAL A 248 -6.51 3.42 -11.86
CA VAL A 248 -6.66 3.35 -10.39
C VAL A 248 -7.20 4.64 -9.81
N MET A 249 -7.60 5.59 -10.65
CA MET A 249 -8.30 6.81 -10.26
C MET A 249 -9.77 6.48 -9.97
N TYR A 250 -10.03 5.92 -8.79
CA TYR A 250 -11.38 5.54 -8.35
C TYR A 250 -12.38 6.71 -8.40
N SER A 251 -11.94 7.95 -8.12
CA SER A 251 -12.82 9.13 -8.11
C SER A 251 -13.35 9.50 -9.50
N LYS A 252 -12.50 9.52 -10.52
CA LYS A 252 -12.91 9.79 -11.91
C LYS A 252 -13.82 8.69 -12.46
N ARG A 253 -13.59 7.47 -11.99
CA ARG A 253 -14.39 6.31 -12.38
C ARG A 253 -15.78 6.35 -11.76
N ASP A 254 -15.90 6.73 -10.50
CA ASP A 254 -17.20 6.90 -9.82
C ASP A 254 -18.03 8.00 -10.51
N GLU A 255 -17.41 9.15 -10.82
CA GLU A 255 -18.07 10.24 -11.58
C GLU A 255 -18.51 9.79 -12.98
N ALA A 256 -17.68 9.04 -13.70
CA ALA A 256 -18.00 8.55 -15.04
C ALA A 256 -19.03 7.41 -15.04
N GLU A 257 -18.98 6.51 -14.06
CA GLU A 257 -19.95 5.41 -13.90
C GLU A 257 -21.30 5.95 -13.42
N LEU A 258 -21.33 6.95 -12.54
CA LEU A 258 -22.53 7.69 -12.16
C LEU A 258 -23.14 8.43 -13.37
N ALA A 259 -22.32 9.15 -14.13
CA ALA A 259 -22.77 9.84 -15.34
C ALA A 259 -23.31 8.85 -16.40
N ALA A 260 -22.65 7.70 -16.58
CA ALA A 260 -23.10 6.67 -17.51
C ALA A 260 -24.41 6.00 -17.05
N ALA A 261 -24.60 5.79 -15.74
CA ALA A 261 -25.82 5.26 -15.17
C ALA A 261 -27.00 6.24 -15.31
N GLU A 262 -26.76 7.54 -15.13
CA GLU A 262 -27.77 8.59 -15.37
C GLU A 262 -28.18 8.65 -16.85
N VAL A 263 -27.23 8.53 -17.77
CA VAL A 263 -27.52 8.47 -19.22
C VAL A 263 -28.30 7.21 -19.59
N ALA A 264 -27.97 6.06 -19.01
CA ALA A 264 -28.70 4.81 -19.24
C ALA A 264 -30.13 4.85 -18.67
N ALA A 265 -30.34 5.53 -17.54
CA ALA A 265 -31.67 5.72 -16.95
C ALA A 265 -32.53 6.74 -17.70
N ALA A 266 -31.91 7.64 -18.48
CA ALA A 266 -32.60 8.67 -19.26
C ALA A 266 -32.93 8.24 -20.71
N ALA A 267 -32.50 7.06 -21.15
CA ALA A 267 -32.83 6.54 -22.47
C ALA A 267 -34.30 6.07 -22.50
N PRO A 268 -35.14 6.54 -23.44
CA PRO A 268 -36.51 6.05 -23.58
C PRO A 268 -36.50 4.58 -24.02
N ALA A 269 -37.41 3.80 -23.44
CA ALA A 269 -37.60 2.37 -23.72
C ALA A 269 -37.99 2.09 -25.17
#